data_AF-A0A942AWT3-F1
#
_entry.id   AF-A0A942AWT3-F1
#
_cell.length_a   1.000
_cell.length_b   1.000
_cell.length_c   1.000
_cell.angle_alpha   90.00
_cell.angle_beta   90.00
_cell.angle_gamma   90.00
#
_symmetry.space_group_name_H-M   'P 1'
#
loop_
_entity.id
_entity.type
_entity.pdbx_description
1 polymer ?
#
loop_
_entity_poly.entity_id
_entity_poly.type
_entity_poly.pdbx_seq_one_letter_code
_entity_poly.pdbx_strand_id
1 'polypeptide(L)'
;MSSHVTRSVVGIEMMAGEECDAIVAAVLQDVPDASVVQIPGMVLLDVPDRMVIHATTVADHLGRDWDSRDLNQVVSAYRGYFTRWDADQVVLSWDADDPGDDVRV
;
A
#
# COMPACT_ATOMS: atom_id res chain seq x y z
N MET A 1 -0.17 21.07 -24.10
CA MET A 1 0.85 20.01 -24.29
C MET A 1 0.41 18.87 -23.39
N SER A 2 -0.11 17.78 -23.96
CA SER A 2 -0.54 16.63 -23.16
C SER A 2 0.70 15.83 -22.82
N SER A 3 1.25 16.05 -21.63
CA SER A 3 2.35 15.25 -21.10
C SER A 3 1.88 13.81 -21.01
N HIS A 4 2.58 12.88 -21.68
CA HIS A 4 2.43 11.47 -21.37
C HIS A 4 3.00 11.27 -19.96
N VAL A 5 2.15 10.89 -19.01
CA VAL A 5 2.62 10.38 -17.72
C VAL A 5 3.29 9.06 -18.02
N THR A 6 4.61 9.00 -17.92
CA THR A 6 5.31 7.72 -17.87
C THR A 6 4.80 7.01 -16.62
N ARG A 7 4.10 5.87 -16.80
CA ARG A 7 3.66 5.03 -15.68
C ARG A 7 4.86 4.73 -14.79
N SER A 8 4.85 5.22 -13.56
CA SER A 8 5.95 5.03 -12.62
C SER A 8 5.50 4.04 -11.56
N VAL A 9 6.32 3.04 -11.23
CA VAL A 9 5.95 2.03 -10.23
C VAL A 9 6.23 2.59 -8.83
N VAL A 10 5.27 2.46 -7.93
CA VAL A 10 5.49 2.60 -6.49
C VAL A 10 5.45 1.21 -5.87
N GLY A 11 6.16 1.02 -4.76
CA GLY A 11 6.25 -0.30 -4.15
C GLY A 11 6.65 -0.29 -2.71
N ILE A 12 6.27 -1.35 -2.01
CA ILE A 12 6.59 -1.60 -0.63
C ILE A 12 7.16 -3.02 -0.48
N GLU A 13 8.18 -3.12 0.36
CA GLU A 13 8.79 -4.39 0.76
C GLU A 13 8.42 -4.64 2.21
N MET A 14 7.86 -5.82 2.50
CA MET A 14 7.32 -6.16 3.81
C MET A 14 7.83 -7.52 4.28
N MET A 15 8.11 -7.63 5.58
CA MET A 15 8.37 -8.92 6.22
C MET A 15 7.14 -9.82 6.12
N ALA A 16 7.32 -11.07 5.71
CA ALA A 16 6.22 -12.00 5.53
C ALA A 16 5.53 -12.34 6.87
N GLY A 17 4.21 -12.47 6.84
CA GLY A 17 3.36 -12.72 8.00
C GLY A 17 1.90 -12.37 7.71
N GLU A 18 1.02 -12.63 8.67
CA GLU A 18 -0.43 -12.47 8.49
C GLU A 18 -0.83 -11.03 8.13
N GLU A 19 -0.20 -10.02 8.73
CA GLU A 19 -0.44 -8.61 8.39
C GLU A 19 -0.02 -8.29 6.96
N CYS A 20 1.13 -8.81 6.51
CA CYS A 20 1.58 -8.65 5.13
C CYS A 20 0.60 -9.31 4.14
N ASP A 21 0.10 -10.51 4.46
CA ASP A 21 -0.87 -11.21 3.62
C ASP A 21 -2.18 -10.42 3.50
N ALA A 22 -2.67 -9.84 4.61
CA ALA A 22 -3.86 -8.99 4.63
C ALA A 22 -3.66 -7.68 3.84
N ILE A 23 -2.49 -7.03 3.95
CA ILE A 23 -2.15 -5.83 3.17
C ILE A 23 -2.11 -6.14 1.67
N VAL A 24 -1.49 -7.25 1.28
CA VAL A 24 -1.43 -7.70 -0.12
C VAL A 24 -2.84 -7.96 -0.66
N ALA A 25 -3.70 -8.65 0.11
CA ALA A 25 -5.07 -8.92 -0.27
C ALA A 25 -5.89 -7.62 -0.44
N ALA A 26 -5.74 -6.67 0.48
CA ALA A 26 -6.39 -5.36 0.40
C ALA A 26 -5.96 -4.59 -0.87
N VAL A 27 -4.65 -4.51 -1.16
CA VAL A 27 -4.16 -3.82 -2.35
C VAL A 27 -4.58 -4.51 -3.64
N LEU A 28 -4.58 -5.85 -3.69
CA LEU A 28 -5.03 -6.61 -4.86
C LEU A 28 -6.53 -6.43 -5.14
N GLN A 29 -7.33 -6.14 -4.11
CA GLN A 29 -8.75 -5.85 -4.28
C GLN A 29 -8.97 -4.57 -5.10
N ASP A 30 -8.17 -3.54 -4.86
CA ASP A 30 -8.26 -2.25 -5.55
C ASP A 30 -7.44 -2.21 -6.85
N VAL A 31 -6.33 -2.94 -6.88
CA VAL A 31 -5.41 -3.05 -8.02
C VAL A 31 -5.18 -4.54 -8.35
N PRO A 32 -6.10 -5.20 -9.08
CA PRO A 32 -5.98 -6.63 -9.41
C PRO A 32 -4.72 -7.02 -10.18
N ASP A 33 -4.13 -6.05 -10.90
CA ASP A 33 -2.91 -6.22 -11.68
C ASP A 33 -1.63 -5.86 -10.89
N ALA A 34 -1.71 -5.70 -9.56
CA ALA A 34 -0.54 -5.47 -8.72
C ALA A 34 0.47 -6.62 -8.85
N SER A 35 1.76 -6.28 -8.87
CA SER A 35 2.83 -7.26 -8.92
C SER A 35 3.20 -7.68 -7.50
N VAL A 36 3.02 -8.97 -7.20
CA VAL A 36 3.36 -9.56 -5.90
C VAL A 36 4.46 -10.60 -6.09
N VAL A 37 5.61 -10.37 -5.45
CA VAL A 37 6.74 -11.30 -5.47
C VAL A 37 6.99 -11.82 -4.07
N GLN A 38 6.78 -13.13 -3.90
CA GLN A 38 7.01 -13.85 -2.64
C GLN A 38 8.45 -14.38 -2.62
N ILE A 39 9.23 -13.96 -1.63
CA ILE A 39 10.58 -14.47 -1.37
C ILE A 39 10.66 -14.98 0.08
N PRO A 40 11.63 -15.85 0.43
CA PRO A 40 11.71 -16.37 1.79
C PRO A 40 11.77 -15.27 2.86
N GLY A 41 10.71 -15.15 3.65
CA GLY A 41 10.58 -14.19 4.76
C GLY A 41 10.17 -12.78 4.37
N MET A 42 9.88 -12.49 3.10
CA MET A 42 9.53 -11.14 2.64
C MET A 42 8.62 -11.17 1.41
N VAL A 43 7.83 -10.12 1.25
CA VAL A 43 6.98 -9.89 0.09
C VAL A 43 7.30 -8.53 -0.51
N LEU A 44 7.44 -8.49 -1.83
CA LEU A 44 7.54 -7.25 -2.59
C LEU A 44 6.20 -7.02 -3.28
N LEU A 45 5.59 -5.87 -3.02
CA LEU A 45 4.31 -5.46 -3.57
C LEU A 45 4.51 -4.17 -4.37
N ASP A 46 4.26 -4.23 -5.68
CA ASP A 46 4.41 -3.12 -6.61
C ASP A 46 3.08 -2.81 -7.30
N VAL A 47 2.72 -1.53 -7.40
CA VAL A 47 1.54 -1.05 -8.14
C VAL A 47 1.88 0.10 -9.09
N PRO A 48 1.11 0.28 -10.17
CA PRO A 48 1.29 1.44 -11.05
C PRO A 48 0.86 2.74 -10.37
N ASP A 49 1.72 3.75 -10.46
CA ASP A 49 1.52 5.17 -10.15
C ASP A 49 1.26 5.51 -8.67
N ARG A 50 0.35 4.79 -7.99
CA ARG A 50 -0.13 5.12 -6.65
C ARG A 50 -0.63 3.88 -5.91
N MET A 51 -0.21 3.73 -4.66
CA MET A 51 -0.70 2.70 -3.73
C MET A 51 -1.50 3.37 -2.62
N VAL A 52 -2.70 2.87 -2.34
CA VAL A 52 -3.44 3.20 -1.12
C VAL A 52 -3.71 1.92 -0.36
N ILE A 53 -3.42 1.94 0.93
CA ILE A 53 -3.68 0.85 1.86
C ILE A 53 -4.69 1.39 2.87
N HIS A 54 -5.97 1.02 2.73
CA HIS A 54 -7.01 1.40 3.69
C HIS A 54 -7.01 0.48 4.90
N ALA A 55 -6.99 1.05 6.10
CA ALA A 55 -6.97 0.31 7.34
C ALA A 55 -8.19 -0.61 7.50
N THR A 56 -9.36 -0.14 7.06
CA THR A 56 -10.62 -0.91 7.08
C THR A 56 -10.54 -2.17 6.23
N THR A 57 -10.08 -2.07 4.98
CA THR A 57 -9.92 -3.22 4.08
C THR A 57 -8.90 -4.22 4.61
N VAL A 58 -7.78 -3.74 5.18
CA VAL A 58 -6.79 -4.61 5.81
C VAL A 58 -7.38 -5.33 7.02
N ALA A 59 -8.12 -4.62 7.89
CA ALA A 59 -8.78 -5.20 9.06
C ALA A 59 -9.79 -6.29 8.68
N ASP A 60 -10.55 -6.09 7.59
CA ASP A 60 -11.48 -7.09 7.06
C ASP A 60 -10.77 -8.38 6.62
N HIS A 61 -9.65 -8.26 5.91
CA HIS A 61 -8.84 -9.42 5.50
C HIS A 61 -8.09 -10.07 6.68
N LEU A 62 -7.67 -9.28 7.66
CA LEU A 62 -6.93 -9.73 8.85
C LEU A 62 -7.86 -10.36 9.91
N GLY A 63 -9.16 -10.06 9.89
CA GLY A 63 -10.13 -10.55 10.86
C GLY A 63 -10.00 -9.94 12.26
N ARG A 64 -9.31 -8.80 12.40
CA ARG A 64 -9.19 -8.00 13.62
C ARG A 64 -8.93 -6.54 13.28
N ASP A 65 -9.12 -5.66 14.26
CA ASP A 65 -8.76 -4.25 14.13
C ASP A 65 -7.28 -4.12 13.73
N TRP A 66 -7.03 -3.22 12.78
CA TRP A 66 -5.70 -2.89 12.30
C TRP A 66 -5.63 -1.37 12.09
N ASP A 67 -4.63 -0.72 12.66
CA ASP A 67 -4.36 0.70 12.46
C ASP A 67 -3.29 0.83 11.37
N SER A 68 -3.47 1.73 10.40
CA SER A 68 -2.47 1.88 9.33
C SER A 68 -1.07 2.22 9.83
N ARG A 69 -0.93 2.79 11.03
CA ARG A 69 0.38 3.00 11.67
C ARG A 69 1.12 1.71 11.95
N ASP A 70 0.42 0.58 12.16
CA ASP A 70 1.02 -0.75 12.38
C ASP A 70 1.81 -1.26 11.17
N LEU A 71 1.63 -0.67 9.98
CA LEU A 71 2.50 -0.93 8.82
C LEU A 71 3.99 -0.78 9.16
N ASN A 72 4.34 0.07 10.14
CA ASN A 72 5.71 0.29 10.60
C ASN A 72 6.38 -0.98 11.17
N GLN A 73 5.58 -1.98 11.57
CA GLN A 73 6.07 -3.23 12.14
C GLN A 73 6.55 -4.21 11.06
N VAL A 74 6.02 -4.10 9.84
CA VAL A 74 6.28 -5.04 8.74
C VAL A 74 7.06 -4.44 7.60
N VAL A 75 7.01 -3.13 7.36
CA VAL A 75 7.71 -2.47 6.25
C VAL A 75 9.23 -2.51 6.43
N SER A 76 9.95 -2.97 5.42
CA SER A 76 11.42 -2.97 5.38
C SER A 76 11.99 -1.91 4.44
N ALA A 77 11.36 -1.68 3.29
CA ALA A 77 11.77 -0.68 2.30
C ALA A 77 10.58 -0.23 1.44
N TYR A 78 10.73 0.89 0.75
CA TYR A 78 9.69 1.44 -0.14
C TYR A 78 10.28 2.23 -1.31
N ARG A 79 9.49 2.37 -2.37
CA ARG A 79 9.76 3.14 -3.59
C ARG A 79 8.59 4.10 -3.82
N GLY A 80 8.85 5.40 -3.73
CA GLY A 80 7.83 6.45 -3.73
C GLY A 80 7.89 7.28 -2.45
N TYR A 81 6.98 8.23 -2.29
CA TYR A 81 6.82 9.00 -1.07
C TYR A 81 5.60 8.50 -0.29
N PHE A 82 5.75 8.32 1.02
CA PHE A 82 4.60 8.26 1.91
C PHE A 82 4.00 9.67 2.02
N THR A 83 2.96 9.95 1.24
CA THR A 83 2.33 11.29 1.21
C THR A 83 1.29 11.43 2.30
N ARG A 84 0.72 10.29 2.72
CA ARG A 84 -0.20 10.19 3.85
C ARG A 84 0.05 8.91 4.61
N TRP A 85 0.04 9.03 5.94
CA TRP A 85 0.11 7.91 6.86
C TRP A 85 -0.55 8.33 8.16
N ASP A 86 -1.84 8.00 8.30
CA ASP A 86 -2.64 8.30 9.49
C ASP A 86 -3.28 7.02 10.04
N ALA A 87 -4.43 7.12 10.72
CA ALA A 87 -5.15 5.97 11.28
C ALA A 87 -6.05 5.25 10.27
N ASP A 88 -6.39 5.91 9.15
CA ASP A 88 -7.37 5.40 8.19
C ASP A 88 -6.69 4.81 6.96
N GLN A 89 -5.55 5.37 6.54
CA GLN A 89 -4.85 4.92 5.34
C GLN A 89 -3.35 5.23 5.32
N VAL A 90 -2.65 4.48 4.48
CA VAL A 90 -1.30 4.79 3.98
C VAL A 90 -1.35 5.03 2.48
N VAL A 91 -0.66 6.06 2.01
CA VAL A 91 -0.58 6.41 0.60
C VAL A 91 0.88 6.48 0.17
N LEU A 92 1.21 5.76 -0.89
CA LEU A 92 2.51 5.77 -1.54
C LEU A 92 2.35 6.32 -2.96
N SER A 93 2.99 7.45 -3.26
CA SER A 93 2.86 8.15 -4.54
C SER A 93 4.16 8.85 -4.93
N TRP A 94 4.35 9.12 -6.22
CA TRP A 94 5.40 10.01 -6.71
C TRP A 94 4.97 11.48 -6.70
N ASP A 95 3.68 11.76 -6.55
CA ASP A 95 3.14 13.10 -6.35
C ASP A 95 3.18 13.44 -4.86
N ALA A 96 4.08 14.34 -4.44
CA ALA A 96 4.27 14.69 -3.03
C ALA A 96 3.04 15.38 -2.40
N ASP A 97 2.13 15.92 -3.22
CA ASP A 97 0.92 16.62 -2.77
C ASP A 97 -0.33 15.71 -2.76
N ASP A 98 -0.17 14.40 -3.02
CA ASP A 98 -1.28 13.43 -3.05
C ASP A 98 -1.94 13.31 -1.66
N PRO A 99 -3.20 13.76 -1.50
CA PRO A 99 -3.86 13.82 -0.20
C PRO A 99 -4.40 12.47 0.28
N GLY A 100 -4.24 11.40 -0.49
CA GLY A 100 -4.94 10.15 -0.25
C GLY A 100 -6.39 10.19 -0.70
N ASP A 101 -7.13 9.16 -0.33
CA ASP A 101 -8.57 9.15 -0.57
C ASP A 101 -9.25 10.05 0.47
N ASP A 102 -10.34 10.71 0.08
CA ASP A 102 -11.19 11.43 1.02
C ASP A 102 -11.68 10.47 2.12
N VAL A 103 -11.75 10.95 3.35
CA VAL A 103 -12.43 10.22 4.44
C VAL A 103 -13.86 10.01 3.97
N ARG A 104 -14.22 8.79 3.60
CA ARG A 104 -15.60 8.44 3.27
C ARG A 104 -16.41 8.55 4.57
N VAL A 105 -17.08 9.69 4.74
CA VAL A 105 -18.05 9.95 5.83
C VAL A 105 -19.28 9.08 5.62
#